data_AF-A0A7S1IM47-F1
#
_entry.id   AF-A0A7S1IM47-F1
#
_cell.length_a   1.000
_cell.length_b   1.000
_cell.length_c   1.000
_cell.angle_alpha   90.00
_cell.angle_beta   90.00
_cell.angle_gamma   90.00
#
_symmetry.space_group_name_H-M   'P 1'
#
loop_
_entity.id
_entity.type
_entity.pdbx_description
1 polymer ?
#
loop_
_entity_poly.entity_id
_entity_poly.type
_entity_poly.pdbx_seq_one_letter_code
_entity_poly.pdbx_strand_id
1 'polypeptide(L)'
;MWFWSKSSRCNRDYLYKASKDDDQPIPGYVVAGLIDNAAETDEIAYDIHKACIQMISSNSWSRKMKGLKLIKAICESGNHAFRKYTWDTVAHVEACVGAPQRGTAMHHSPLRATPDAPKTPSHFPPHC
;
A
#
# COMPACT_ATOMS: atom_id res chain seq x y z
N MET A 1 -32.38 0.70 -14.47
CA MET A 1 -31.85 1.79 -13.60
C MET A 1 -31.15 1.13 -12.43
N TRP A 2 -29.90 1.51 -12.15
CA TRP A 2 -29.22 1.01 -10.95
C TRP A 2 -29.75 1.81 -9.76
N PHE A 3 -30.38 1.12 -8.80
CA PHE A 3 -30.83 1.69 -7.54
C PHE A 3 -29.61 1.94 -6.66
N TRP A 4 -29.26 3.21 -6.43
CA TRP A 4 -28.24 3.57 -5.45
C TRP A 4 -28.97 4.02 -4.18
N SER A 5 -28.94 3.18 -3.15
CA SER A 5 -29.47 3.49 -1.82
C SER A 5 -28.86 4.79 -1.29
N LYS A 6 -29.63 5.58 -0.53
CA LYS A 6 -29.20 6.88 0.03
C LYS A 6 -27.84 6.80 0.76
N SER A 7 -27.55 5.70 1.45
CA SER A 7 -26.28 5.46 2.16
C SER A 7 -25.05 5.47 1.24
N SER A 8 -25.16 4.95 0.01
CA SER A 8 -24.04 4.91 -0.94
C SER A 8 -23.58 6.31 -1.39
N ARG A 9 -24.52 7.26 -1.51
CA ARG A 9 -24.22 8.63 -1.93
C ARG A 9 -23.50 9.43 -0.84
N CYS A 10 -23.94 9.26 0.41
CA CYS A 10 -23.28 9.87 1.57
C CYS A 10 -21.87 9.31 1.77
N ASN A 11 -21.70 7.99 1.63
CA ASN A 11 -20.39 7.35 1.72
C ASN A 11 -19.38 7.93 0.73
N ARG A 12 -19.80 8.09 -0.54
CA ARG A 12 -18.92 8.63 -1.59
C ARG A 12 -18.51 10.08 -1.35
N ASP A 13 -19.42 10.91 -0.83
CA ASP A 13 -19.12 12.30 -0.49
C ASP A 13 -18.13 12.40 0.68
N TYR A 14 -18.31 11.55 1.70
CA TYR A 14 -17.37 11.46 2.81
C TYR A 14 -15.98 11.01 2.37
N LEU A 15 -15.89 9.97 1.53
CA LEU A 15 -14.61 9.52 0.96
C LEU A 15 -13.95 10.61 0.11
N TYR A 16 -14.72 11.35 -0.69
CA TYR A 16 -14.19 12.48 -1.45
C TYR A 16 -13.60 13.56 -0.53
N LYS A 17 -14.33 13.95 0.52
CA LYS A 17 -13.86 14.93 1.50
C LYS A 17 -12.62 14.45 2.26
N ALA A 18 -12.59 13.18 2.65
CA ALA A 18 -11.47 12.61 3.40
C ALA A 18 -10.21 12.43 2.55
N SER A 19 -10.37 12.24 1.24
CA SER A 19 -9.28 12.03 0.28
C SER A 19 -8.74 13.33 -0.33
N LYS A 20 -9.21 14.51 0.09
CA LYS A 20 -8.68 15.77 -0.43
C LYS A 20 -7.20 15.93 -0.12
N ASP A 21 -6.45 16.35 -1.14
CA ASP A 21 -5.02 16.59 -1.06
C ASP A 21 -4.75 18.02 -0.58
N ASP A 22 -4.93 18.20 0.72
CA ASP A 22 -4.70 19.45 1.42
C ASP A 22 -4.11 19.13 2.80
N ASP A 23 -3.49 20.12 3.44
CA ASP A 23 -2.90 19.95 4.77
C ASP A 23 -3.95 20.00 5.90
N GLN A 24 -5.23 20.17 5.57
CA GLN A 24 -6.29 20.21 6.58
C GLN A 24 -6.60 18.79 7.09
N PRO A 25 -6.85 18.62 8.39
CA PRO A 25 -7.30 17.34 8.91
C PRO A 25 -8.65 16.94 8.31
N ILE A 26 -8.92 15.64 8.27
CA ILE A 26 -10.24 15.15 7.89
C ILE A 26 -11.25 15.67 8.92
N PRO A 27 -12.35 16.32 8.52
CA PRO A 27 -13.35 16.80 9.47
C PRO A 27 -13.93 15.65 10.29
N GLY A 28 -14.12 15.84 11.60
CA GLY A 28 -14.56 14.78 12.51
C GLY A 28 -15.91 14.15 12.10
N TYR A 29 -16.85 14.95 11.57
CA TYR A 29 -18.14 14.44 11.08
C TYR A 29 -17.99 13.51 9.87
N VAL A 30 -16.94 13.69 9.06
CA VAL A 30 -16.63 12.79 7.92
C VAL A 30 -16.11 11.46 8.46
N VAL A 31 -15.24 11.49 9.47
CA VAL A 31 -14.73 10.27 10.10
C VAL A 31 -15.86 9.48 10.76
N ALA A 32 -16.71 10.14 11.54
CA ALA A 32 -17.87 9.51 12.17
C ALA A 32 -18.82 8.90 11.13
N GLY A 33 -19.16 9.65 10.06
CA GLY A 33 -20.00 9.15 8.99
C GLY A 33 -19.41 7.94 8.25
N LEU A 34 -18.08 7.88 8.08
CA LEU A 34 -17.41 6.71 7.51
C LEU A 34 -17.43 5.51 8.45
N ILE A 35 -17.29 5.72 9.76
CA ILE A 35 -17.41 4.66 10.77
C ILE A 35 -18.82 4.07 10.76
N ASP A 36 -19.84 4.93 10.77
CA ASP A 36 -21.25 4.52 10.74
C ASP A 36 -21.57 3.76 9.46
N ASN A 37 -21.15 4.27 8.30
CA ASN A 37 -21.33 3.60 7.01
C ASN A 37 -20.63 2.25 6.95
N ALA A 38 -19.40 2.15 7.47
CA ALA A 38 -18.67 0.88 7.51
C ALA A 38 -19.41 -0.18 8.33
N ALA A 39 -20.23 0.21 9.30
CA ALA A 39 -21.03 -0.70 10.12
C ALA A 39 -22.32 -1.18 9.42
N GLU A 40 -22.73 -0.55 8.31
CA GLU A 40 -23.98 -0.93 7.62
C GLU A 40 -23.86 -2.28 6.90
N THR A 41 -22.81 -2.47 6.10
CA THR A 41 -22.60 -3.69 5.31
C THR A 41 -21.12 -3.98 5.10
N ASP A 42 -20.78 -5.26 4.92
CA ASP A 42 -19.43 -5.72 4.60
C ASP A 42 -18.90 -5.14 3.28
N GLU A 43 -19.79 -4.89 2.30
CA GLU A 43 -19.46 -4.27 1.02
C GLU A 43 -19.03 -2.81 1.20
N ILE A 44 -19.79 -2.02 1.99
CA ILE A 44 -19.43 -0.63 2.28
C ILE A 44 -18.12 -0.58 3.10
N ALA A 45 -17.94 -1.47 4.07
CA ALA A 45 -16.69 -1.58 4.81
C ALA A 45 -15.50 -1.87 3.88
N TYR A 46 -15.68 -2.77 2.91
CA TYR A 46 -14.65 -3.11 1.92
C TYR A 46 -14.33 -1.92 0.99
N ASP A 47 -15.34 -1.20 0.52
CA ASP A 47 -15.15 -0.01 -0.34
C ASP A 47 -14.39 1.10 0.40
N ILE A 48 -14.74 1.36 1.66
CA ILE A 48 -14.02 2.34 2.50
C ILE A 48 -12.58 1.88 2.72
N HIS A 49 -12.35 0.59 2.99
CA HIS A 49 -11.02 0.04 3.16
C HIS A 49 -10.18 0.22 1.89
N LYS A 50 -10.72 -0.12 0.72
CA LYS A 50 -10.06 0.06 -0.58
C LYS A 50 -9.69 1.52 -0.84
N ALA A 51 -10.58 2.46 -0.52
CA ALA A 51 -10.31 3.89 -0.63
C ALA A 51 -9.15 4.34 0.28
N CYS A 52 -9.09 3.82 1.51
CA CYS A 52 -7.98 4.10 2.42
C CYS A 52 -6.65 3.58 1.88
N ILE A 53 -6.61 2.36 1.33
CA ILE A 53 -5.41 1.81 0.69
C ILE A 53 -4.98 2.67 -0.50
N GLN A 54 -5.90 3.10 -1.35
CA GLN A 54 -5.59 4.01 -2.47
C GLN A 54 -4.97 5.34 -2.00
N MET A 55 -5.44 5.89 -0.87
CA MET A 55 -4.86 7.09 -0.27
C MET A 55 -3.42 6.83 0.22
N ILE A 56 -3.17 5.68 0.84
CA ILE A 56 -1.85 5.25 1.34
C ILE A 56 -0.87 4.98 0.19
N SER A 57 -1.36 4.49 -0.95
CA SER A 57 -0.56 4.30 -2.17
C SER A 57 -0.36 5.58 -2.98
N SER A 58 -0.94 6.72 -2.59
CA SER A 58 -0.76 8.00 -3.28
C SER A 58 0.68 8.53 -3.14
N ASN A 59 1.14 9.39 -4.07
CA ASN A 59 2.43 10.08 -3.91
C ASN A 59 2.37 11.26 -2.91
N SER A 60 1.17 11.72 -2.52
CA SER A 60 1.01 12.80 -1.55
C SER A 60 1.13 12.29 -0.11
N TRP A 61 2.09 12.84 0.63
CA TRP A 61 2.26 12.55 2.06
C TRP A 61 1.00 12.84 2.88
N SER A 62 0.31 13.96 2.60
CA SER A 62 -0.94 14.30 3.29
C SER A 62 -2.00 13.22 3.07
N ARG A 63 -2.20 12.79 1.82
CA ARG A 63 -3.16 11.72 1.50
C ARG A 63 -2.77 10.40 2.18
N LYS A 64 -1.48 10.04 2.20
CA LYS A 64 -1.00 8.84 2.92
C LYS A 64 -1.38 8.89 4.40
N MET A 65 -1.06 10.00 5.06
CA MET A 65 -1.33 10.18 6.49
C MET A 65 -2.83 10.19 6.80
N LYS A 66 -3.64 10.80 5.94
CA LYS A 66 -5.11 10.77 6.05
C LYS A 66 -5.65 9.33 5.93
N GLY A 67 -5.12 8.54 4.99
CA GLY A 67 -5.53 7.14 4.82
C GLY A 67 -5.19 6.28 6.04
N LEU A 68 -3.98 6.41 6.59
CA LEU A 68 -3.57 5.71 7.81
C LEU A 68 -4.42 6.10 9.03
N LYS A 69 -4.73 7.39 9.19
CA LYS A 69 -5.59 7.88 10.29
C LYS A 69 -7.01 7.33 10.20
N LEU A 70 -7.58 7.22 8.99
CA LEU A 70 -8.91 6.62 8.80
C LEU A 70 -8.93 5.14 9.15
N ILE A 71 -7.95 4.36 8.67
CA ILE A 71 -7.86 2.94 9.00
C ILE A 71 -7.80 2.77 10.52
N LYS A 72 -6.94 3.54 11.19
CA LYS A 72 -6.84 3.52 12.65
C LYS A 72 -8.19 3.80 13.33
N ALA A 73 -8.86 4.90 12.96
CA ALA A 73 -10.11 5.31 13.57
C ALA A 73 -11.25 4.27 13.38
N ILE A 74 -11.37 3.69 12.18
CA ILE A 74 -12.39 2.68 11.88
C ILE A 74 -12.05 1.33 12.54
N CYS A 75 -10.77 0.97 12.62
CA CYS A 75 -10.37 -0.19 13.40
C CYS A 75 -10.68 0.01 14.88
N GLU A 76 -10.40 1.18 15.46
CA GLU A 76 -10.67 1.48 16.87
C GLU A 76 -12.17 1.46 17.23
N SER A 77 -13.07 1.70 16.28
CA SER A 77 -14.53 1.65 16.52
C SER A 77 -15.10 0.25 16.80
N GLY A 78 -14.32 -0.81 16.54
CA GLY A 78 -14.77 -2.19 16.74
C GLY A 78 -15.42 -2.84 15.52
N ASN A 79 -15.33 -2.23 14.34
CA ASN A 79 -15.86 -2.81 13.11
C ASN A 79 -15.07 -4.08 12.70
N HIS A 80 -15.66 -5.26 12.93
CA HIS A 80 -15.02 -6.55 12.70
C HIS A 80 -14.71 -6.81 11.22
N ALA A 81 -15.63 -6.47 10.31
CA ALA A 81 -15.44 -6.65 8.87
C ALA A 81 -14.26 -5.80 8.36
N PHE A 82 -14.23 -4.53 8.74
CA PHE A 82 -13.14 -3.62 8.37
C PHE A 82 -11.78 -4.06 8.93
N ARG A 83 -11.75 -4.51 10.19
CA ARG A 83 -10.53 -5.07 10.81
C ARG A 83 -10.02 -6.28 10.06
N LYS A 84 -10.92 -7.20 9.65
CA LYS A 84 -10.57 -8.38 8.86
C LYS A 84 -9.86 -7.99 7.56
N TYR A 85 -10.43 -7.08 6.77
CA TYR A 85 -9.82 -6.61 5.53
C TYR A 85 -8.45 -5.94 5.74
N THR A 86 -8.33 -5.17 6.83
CA THR A 86 -7.07 -4.53 7.19
C THR A 86 -6.00 -5.57 7.54
N TRP A 87 -6.36 -6.60 8.33
CA TRP A 87 -5.46 -7.69 8.70
C TRP A 87 -5.01 -8.51 7.49
N ASP A 88 -5.94 -8.87 6.60
CA ASP A 88 -5.62 -9.61 5.37
C ASP A 88 -4.64 -8.82 4.50
N THR A 89 -4.78 -7.49 4.46
CA THR A 89 -3.88 -6.60 3.72
C THR A 89 -2.49 -6.54 4.36
N VAL A 90 -2.42 -6.40 5.69
CA VAL A 90 -1.13 -6.43 6.42
C VAL A 90 -0.44 -7.77 6.22
N ALA A 91 -1.16 -8.88 6.39
CA ALA A 91 -0.61 -10.22 6.17
C ALA A 91 -0.10 -10.40 4.73
N HIS A 92 -0.80 -9.84 3.73
CA HIS A 92 -0.33 -9.85 2.35
C HIS A 92 0.93 -9.00 2.15
N VAL A 93 1.00 -7.80 2.75
CA VAL A 93 2.20 -6.95 2.72
C VAL A 93 3.38 -7.63 3.42
N GLU A 94 3.18 -8.21 4.60
CA GLU A 94 4.18 -8.96 5.33
C GLU A 94 4.61 -10.22 4.56
N ALA A 95 3.71 -10.92 3.88
CA ALA A 95 4.06 -12.01 2.99
C ALA A 95 4.88 -11.53 1.78
N CYS A 96 4.63 -10.33 1.27
CA CYS A 96 5.40 -9.75 0.16
C CYS A 96 6.78 -9.22 0.59
N VAL A 97 6.90 -8.69 1.82
CA VAL A 97 8.16 -8.14 2.37
C VAL A 97 9.00 -9.22 3.06
N GLY A 98 8.34 -10.17 3.73
CA GLY A 98 8.89 -11.27 4.51
C GLY A 98 8.99 -12.58 3.74
N ALA A 99 8.46 -12.68 2.51
CA ALA A 99 8.98 -13.67 1.57
C ALA A 99 10.45 -13.29 1.32
N PRO A 100 11.44 -14.09 1.74
CA PRO A 100 12.74 -13.98 1.11
C PRO A 100 12.45 -14.05 -0.39
N GLN A 101 12.95 -13.10 -1.17
CA GLN A 101 13.21 -13.35 -2.58
C GLN A 101 14.12 -14.59 -2.60
N ARG A 102 13.49 -15.75 -2.65
CA ARG A 102 14.12 -17.05 -2.78
C ARG A 102 14.82 -16.92 -4.11
N GLY A 103 16.13 -16.78 -4.03
CA GLY A 103 16.93 -16.12 -5.05
C GLY A 103 16.48 -16.48 -6.47
N THR A 104 16.09 -15.47 -7.23
CA THR A 104 16.65 -15.43 -8.58
C THR A 104 18.14 -15.27 -8.35
N ALA A 105 18.83 -16.40 -8.36
CA ALA A 105 20.27 -16.45 -8.51
C ALA A 105 20.64 -15.34 -9.48
N MET A 106 21.56 -14.46 -9.08
CA MET A 106 22.33 -13.72 -10.04
C MET A 106 22.88 -14.78 -10.99
N HIS A 107 22.28 -14.91 -12.17
CA HIS A 107 22.83 -15.70 -13.24
C HIS A 107 24.03 -14.87 -13.71
N HIS A 108 25.11 -14.93 -12.92
CA HIS A 108 26.45 -14.79 -13.46
C HIS A 108 26.52 -15.90 -14.48
N SER A 109 26.38 -15.56 -15.76
CA SER A 109 26.85 -16.45 -16.81
C SER A 109 28.26 -16.89 -16.42
N PRO A 110 28.56 -18.19 -16.33
CA PRO A 110 29.95 -18.61 -16.30
C PRO A 110 30.52 -18.21 -17.66
N LEU A 111 31.27 -17.11 -17.69
CA LEU A 111 32.17 -16.84 -18.81
C LEU A 111 33.13 -18.02 -18.85
N ARG A 112 32.81 -18.91 -19.78
CA ARG A 112 33.49 -20.14 -20.12
C ARG A 112 34.99 -19.87 -20.21
N ALA A 113 35.76 -20.61 -19.42
CA ALA A 113 37.21 -20.67 -19.54
C ALA A 113 37.59 -20.92 -21.01
N THR A 114 38.41 -20.04 -21.58
CA THR A 114 39.13 -20.30 -22.82
C THR A 114 40.56 -20.67 -22.43
N PRO A 115 41.11 -21.78 -22.94
CA PRO A 115 42.42 -22.30 -22.55
C PRO A 115 43.57 -21.51 -23.18
N ASP A 116 44.68 -21.46 -22.43
CA ASP A 116 46.05 -21.01 -22.72
C ASP A 116 46.37 -20.27 -24.03
N ALA A 117 46.83 -19.02 -23.88
CA ALA A 117 47.73 -18.35 -24.81
C ALA A 117 49.04 -17.96 -24.08
N PRO A 118 50.21 -18.10 -24.74
CA PRO A 118 51.51 -18.30 -24.09
C PRO A 118 52.07 -17.08 -23.35
N LYS A 119 52.92 -17.37 -22.34
CA LYS A 119 53.74 -16.39 -21.60
C LYS A 119 54.55 -15.50 -22.54
N THR A 120 54.37 -14.19 -22.42
CA THR A 120 55.37 -13.17 -22.80
C THR A 120 55.64 -12.26 -21.60
N PRO A 121 56.89 -12.19 -21.09
CA PRO A 121 57.25 -11.30 -20.00
C PRO A 121 57.67 -9.95 -20.57
N SER A 122 57.11 -8.85 -20.08
CA SER A 122 57.67 -7.51 -20.27
C SER A 122 57.03 -6.57 -19.23
N HIS A 123 57.64 -6.37 -18.07
CA HIS A 123 58.66 -5.36 -17.76
C HIS A 123 58.12 -3.91 -17.79
N PHE A 124 58.17 -3.28 -16.60
CA PHE A 124 58.15 -1.82 -16.29
C PHE A 124 56.82 -1.11 -15.92
N PRO A 125 56.87 -0.07 -15.03
CA PRO A 125 56.52 -0.20 -13.60
C PRO A 125 55.44 0.85 -13.19
N PRO A 126 55.17 1.11 -11.89
CA PRO A 126 53.98 1.86 -11.43
C PRO A 126 54.13 3.38 -11.48
N HIS A 127 53.00 4.05 -11.21
CA HIS A 127 52.76 5.46 -10.87
C HIS A 127 52.19 6.36 -11.99
N CYS A 128 50.94 6.78 -11.81
CA CYS A 128 50.61 8.12 -11.30
C CYS A 128 49.35 8.03 -10.44
#